data_AF-A0A8B9I620-F1
#
_entry.id   AF-A0A8B9I620-F1
#
_cell.length_a   1.000
_cell.length_b   1.000
_cell.length_c   1.000
_cell.angle_alpha   90.00
_cell.angle_beta   90.00
_cell.angle_gamma   90.00
#
_symmetry.space_group_name_H-M   'P 1'
#
loop_
_entity.id
_entity.type
_entity.pdbx_description
1 polymer ?
#
loop_
_entity_poly.entity_id
_entity_poly.type
_entity_poly.pdbx_seq_one_letter_code
_entity_poly.pdbx_strand_id
1 'polypeptide(L)'
;SYSCYGDINALQAPTISCTAAFPPSAGVAALRRTADADIIRLRKYEIPIKRVARNLCLDPALIAAIISQESRAGLLLDNGWDQAQQRFGLMQIDRRYHQPYGTWDSEEHINQCSTMLVLGINEMRARHPTWTWDQQLRGGICMYRARIGNIPVYDEDPCGRDNYYVNSVIGRAQYFKRHGF
;
A
#
# COMPACT_ATOMS: atom_id res chain seq x y z
N SER A 1 16.89 -7.56 8.24
CA SER A 1 16.96 -7.27 6.80
C SER A 1 15.63 -6.70 6.37
N TYR A 2 15.57 -6.02 5.22
CA TYR A 2 14.30 -5.75 4.54
C TYR A 2 13.94 -6.95 3.65
N SER A 3 12.67 -7.10 3.23
CA SER A 3 12.24 -8.04 2.17
C SER A 3 12.00 -9.51 2.59
N CYS A 4 11.28 -9.78 3.69
CA CYS A 4 10.71 -11.12 3.96
C CYS A 4 9.52 -11.47 3.05
N TYR A 5 9.02 -10.49 2.32
CA TYR A 5 7.80 -10.54 1.51
C TYR A 5 8.05 -10.48 0.00
N GLY A 6 9.28 -10.77 -0.42
CA GLY A 6 9.70 -10.72 -1.82
C GLY A 6 10.28 -9.36 -2.22
N ASP A 7 10.85 -9.31 -3.42
CA ASP A 7 11.44 -8.09 -3.98
C ASP A 7 10.45 -7.35 -4.86
N ILE A 8 10.06 -6.15 -4.44
CA ILE A 8 9.13 -5.28 -5.18
C ILE A 8 9.57 -4.98 -6.62
N ASN A 9 10.87 -4.96 -6.88
CA ASN A 9 11.38 -4.75 -8.24
C ASN A 9 11.17 -5.98 -9.15
N ALA A 10 11.00 -7.17 -8.57
CA ALA A 10 10.72 -8.40 -9.30
C ALA A 10 9.23 -8.61 -9.58
N LEU A 11 8.34 -7.75 -9.04
CA LEU A 11 6.91 -7.79 -9.35
C LEU A 11 6.69 -7.49 -10.83
N GLN A 12 5.89 -8.34 -11.49
CA GLN A 12 5.47 -8.04 -12.86
C GLN A 12 4.75 -6.69 -12.89
N ALA A 13 5.05 -5.92 -13.92
CA ALA A 13 4.38 -4.64 -14.14
C ALA A 13 2.87 -4.89 -14.16
N PRO A 14 2.07 -4.05 -13.48
CA PRO A 14 0.65 -4.25 -13.36
C PRO A 14 0.02 -4.41 -14.75
N THR A 15 -0.65 -5.54 -14.99
CA THR A 15 -1.59 -5.72 -16.10
C THR A 15 -2.78 -4.81 -15.79
N ILE A 16 -2.71 -3.58 -16.27
CA ILE A 16 -3.81 -2.62 -16.12
C ILE A 16 -4.94 -3.12 -17.02
N SER A 17 -6.00 -3.65 -16.40
CA SER A 17 -7.17 -4.13 -17.13
C SER A 17 -7.73 -3.00 -18.00
N CYS A 18 -7.81 -3.24 -19.30
CA CYS A 18 -8.32 -2.32 -20.30
C CYS A 18 -9.83 -2.11 -20.10
N THR A 19 -10.22 -1.22 -19.19
CA THR A 19 -11.55 -0.62 -19.29
C THR A 19 -11.46 0.55 -20.26
N ALA A 20 -12.46 0.69 -21.14
CA ALA A 20 -12.52 1.71 -22.19
C ALA A 20 -12.40 3.17 -21.67
N ALA A 21 -12.43 3.38 -20.35
CA ALA A 21 -12.32 4.68 -19.70
C ALA A 21 -10.88 5.09 -19.30
N PHE A 22 -9.92 4.16 -19.19
CA PHE A 22 -8.56 4.46 -18.73
C PHE A 22 -7.50 3.59 -19.43
N PRO A 23 -6.81 4.11 -20.47
CA PRO A 23 -5.74 3.36 -21.10
C PRO A 23 -4.56 3.15 -20.12
N PRO A 24 -3.88 1.98 -20.15
CA PRO A 24 -2.76 1.65 -19.26
C PRO A 24 -1.66 2.72 -19.19
N SER A 25 -1.35 3.35 -20.34
CA SER A 25 -0.35 4.42 -20.45
C SER A 25 -0.75 5.69 -19.69
N ALA A 26 -2.05 6.01 -19.62
CA ALA A 26 -2.55 7.14 -18.84
C ALA A 26 -2.49 6.86 -17.34
N GLY A 27 -2.75 5.62 -16.92
CA GLY A 27 -2.63 5.18 -15.52
C GLY A 27 -1.21 5.31 -14.98
N VAL A 28 -0.22 4.81 -15.73
CA VAL A 28 1.20 4.89 -15.36
C VAL A 28 1.69 6.35 -15.30
N ALA A 29 1.30 7.19 -16.28
CA ALA A 29 1.68 8.59 -16.29
C ALA A 29 1.08 9.38 -15.12
N ALA A 30 -0.21 9.17 -14.82
CA ALA A 30 -0.88 9.81 -13.69
C ALA A 30 -0.30 9.34 -12.35
N LEU A 31 -0.03 8.04 -12.20
CA LEU A 31 0.64 7.48 -11.03
C LEU A 31 2.00 8.15 -10.83
N ARG A 32 2.83 8.24 -11.87
CA ARG A 32 4.16 8.86 -11.77
C ARG A 32 4.08 10.31 -11.33
N ARG A 33 3.22 11.13 -11.94
CA ARG A 33 3.02 12.55 -11.54
C ARG A 33 2.63 12.68 -10.07
N THR A 34 1.75 11.82 -9.59
CA THR A 34 1.32 11.86 -8.18
C THR A 34 2.42 11.35 -7.24
N ALA A 35 3.18 10.32 -7.64
CA ALA A 35 4.32 9.81 -6.88
C ALA A 35 5.47 10.83 -6.81
N ASP A 36 5.74 11.58 -7.90
CA ASP A 36 6.74 12.68 -7.94
C ASP A 36 6.41 13.78 -6.91
N ALA A 37 5.13 14.08 -6.70
CA ALA A 37 4.71 15.05 -5.69
C ALA A 37 4.77 14.46 -4.27
N ASP A 38 4.39 13.19 -4.13
CA ASP A 38 4.28 12.54 -2.82
C ASP A 38 5.65 12.15 -2.25
N ILE A 39 6.65 11.84 -3.07
CA ILE A 39 8.01 11.53 -2.60
C ILE A 39 8.60 12.68 -1.76
N ILE A 40 8.30 13.94 -2.13
CA ILE A 40 8.74 15.12 -1.38
C ILE A 40 8.10 15.14 0.01
N ARG A 41 6.78 14.89 0.10
CA ARG A 41 6.04 14.85 1.37
C ARG A 41 6.47 13.66 2.24
N LEU A 42 6.73 12.51 1.62
CA LEU A 42 7.17 11.29 2.29
C LEU A 42 8.51 11.44 3.01
N ARG A 43 9.37 12.41 2.61
CA ARG A 43 10.64 12.68 3.31
C ARG A 43 10.45 13.01 4.80
N LYS A 44 9.32 13.64 5.16
CA LYS A 44 8.97 13.89 6.58
C LYS A 44 8.90 12.58 7.40
N TYR A 45 8.52 11.48 6.76
CA TYR A 45 8.26 10.19 7.41
C TYR A 45 9.32 9.13 7.08
N GLU A 46 10.44 9.50 6.45
CA GLU A 46 11.42 8.52 5.96
C GLU A 46 12.01 7.66 7.09
N ILE A 47 12.44 8.30 8.18
CA ILE A 47 13.02 7.60 9.34
C ILE A 47 12.02 6.62 9.97
N PRO A 48 10.80 7.04 10.37
CA PRO A 48 9.84 6.11 10.97
C PRO A 48 9.42 5.01 10.01
N ILE A 49 9.23 5.30 8.70
CA ILE A 49 8.94 4.27 7.69
C ILE A 49 10.04 3.21 7.65
N LYS A 50 11.32 3.62 7.58
CA LYS A 50 12.45 2.67 7.51
C LYS A 50 12.60 1.85 8.78
N ARG A 51 12.38 2.45 9.96
CA ARG A 51 12.42 1.72 11.25
C ARG A 51 11.33 0.65 11.32
N VAL A 52 10.08 1.03 11.05
CA VAL A 52 8.95 0.09 11.03
C VAL A 52 9.18 -1.01 9.99
N ALA A 53 9.60 -0.66 8.78
CA ALA A 53 9.91 -1.63 7.73
C ALA A 53 10.97 -2.64 8.18
N ARG A 54 12.03 -2.17 8.85
CA ARG A 54 13.10 -3.03 9.36
C ARG A 54 12.60 -3.99 10.43
N ASN A 55 11.76 -3.49 11.35
CA ASN A 55 11.21 -4.29 12.44
C ASN A 55 10.25 -5.37 11.95
N LEU A 56 9.45 -5.05 10.93
CA LEU A 56 8.44 -5.94 10.36
C LEU A 56 8.94 -6.73 9.13
N CYS A 57 10.21 -6.58 8.77
CA CYS A 57 10.82 -7.16 7.58
C CYS A 57 10.07 -6.85 6.26
N LEU A 58 9.43 -5.68 6.19
CA LEU A 58 8.82 -5.14 4.98
C LEU A 58 9.84 -4.35 4.16
N ASP A 59 9.55 -4.14 2.89
CA ASP A 59 10.25 -3.16 2.09
C ASP A 59 9.73 -1.75 2.45
N PRO A 60 10.58 -0.76 2.78
CA PRO A 60 10.07 0.56 3.17
C PRO A 60 9.34 1.27 2.03
N ALA A 61 9.65 0.94 0.78
CA ALA A 61 8.94 1.46 -0.38
C ALA A 61 7.49 0.99 -0.44
N LEU A 62 7.15 -0.19 0.12
CA LEU A 62 5.76 -0.66 0.22
C LEU A 62 4.95 0.18 1.19
N ILE A 63 5.51 0.48 2.36
CA ILE A 63 4.86 1.31 3.37
C ILE A 63 4.67 2.73 2.80
N ALA A 64 5.70 3.30 2.18
CA ALA A 64 5.63 4.59 1.52
C ALA A 64 4.56 4.62 0.39
N ALA A 65 4.43 3.54 -0.37
CA ALA A 65 3.43 3.39 -1.42
C ALA A 65 2.01 3.38 -0.87
N ILE A 66 1.76 2.65 0.22
CA ILE A 66 0.45 2.63 0.87
C ILE A 66 0.12 4.01 1.43
N ILE A 67 1.05 4.69 2.09
CA ILE A 67 0.86 6.06 2.60
C ILE A 67 0.50 7.03 1.46
N SER A 68 1.21 6.94 0.34
CA SER A 68 0.93 7.75 -0.85
C SER A 68 -0.44 7.42 -1.43
N GLN A 69 -0.78 6.15 -1.60
CA GLN A 69 -2.06 5.72 -2.16
C GLN A 69 -3.25 6.10 -1.27
N GLU A 70 -3.10 5.99 0.05
CA GLU A 70 -4.19 6.16 1.01
C GLU A 70 -4.46 7.62 1.36
N SER A 71 -3.42 8.42 1.57
CA SER A 71 -3.58 9.78 2.11
C SER A 71 -2.81 10.85 1.35
N ARG A 72 -2.10 10.48 0.26
CA ARG A 72 -1.15 11.38 -0.44
C ARG A 72 -0.13 11.96 0.55
N ALA A 73 0.38 11.10 1.43
CA ALA A 73 1.27 11.46 2.55
C ALA A 73 0.68 12.52 3.49
N GLY A 74 -0.62 12.40 3.79
CA GLY A 74 -1.36 13.29 4.68
C GLY A 74 -2.05 14.48 4.01
N LEU A 75 -1.80 14.74 2.71
CA LEU A 75 -2.41 15.87 1.99
C LEU A 75 -3.94 15.80 1.95
N LEU A 76 -4.53 14.60 1.93
CA LEU A 76 -5.99 14.43 1.86
C LEU A 76 -6.67 14.42 3.23
N LEU A 77 -5.93 14.60 4.33
CA LEU A 77 -6.45 14.40 5.68
C LEU A 77 -6.80 15.72 6.36
N ASP A 78 -7.89 15.70 7.12
CA ASP A 78 -8.25 16.74 8.07
C ASP A 78 -8.09 16.20 9.50
N ASN A 79 -7.09 16.72 10.23
CA ASN A 79 -6.70 16.25 11.56
C ASN A 79 -6.53 14.72 11.64
N GLY A 80 -6.00 14.12 10.57
CA GLY A 80 -5.75 12.69 10.48
C GLY A 80 -6.90 11.85 9.93
N TRP A 81 -8.05 12.43 9.63
CA TRP A 81 -9.22 11.71 9.16
C TRP A 81 -9.48 11.94 7.67
N ASP A 82 -10.08 10.95 7.01
CA ASP A 82 -10.67 11.16 5.69
C ASP A 82 -11.92 12.06 5.74
N GLN A 83 -12.38 12.46 4.57
CA GLN A 83 -13.58 13.30 4.42
C GLN A 83 -14.82 12.67 5.05
N ALA A 84 -14.93 11.33 5.04
CA ALA A 84 -16.05 10.60 5.63
C ALA A 84 -15.92 10.36 7.14
N GLN A 85 -14.79 10.76 7.74
CA GLN A 85 -14.45 10.54 9.15
C GLN A 85 -14.54 9.05 9.56
N GLN A 86 -14.21 8.14 8.64
CA GLN A 86 -14.21 6.69 8.87
C GLN A 86 -12.80 6.12 8.99
N ARG A 87 -11.82 6.73 8.32
CA ARG A 87 -10.47 6.19 8.21
C ARG A 87 -9.44 7.16 8.76
N PHE A 88 -8.48 6.61 9.50
CA PHE A 88 -7.54 7.38 10.31
C PHE A 88 -6.08 7.20 9.89
N GLY A 89 -5.35 8.31 9.88
CA GLY A 89 -3.91 8.44 9.74
C GLY A 89 -3.32 8.15 8.37
N LEU A 90 -1.99 8.22 8.28
CA LEU A 90 -1.25 8.16 7.00
C LEU A 90 -1.62 6.95 6.13
N MET A 91 -1.85 5.79 6.76
CA MET A 91 -2.21 4.53 6.09
C MET A 91 -3.72 4.17 6.19
N GLN A 92 -4.55 5.08 6.72
CA GLN A 92 -6.02 5.01 6.65
C GLN A 92 -6.66 3.73 7.21
N ILE A 93 -6.47 3.45 8.50
CA ILE A 93 -7.18 2.33 9.16
C ILE A 93 -8.63 2.68 9.43
N ASP A 94 -9.51 1.72 9.19
CA ASP A 94 -10.94 1.89 9.39
C ASP A 94 -11.33 1.74 10.86
N ARG A 95 -11.85 2.83 11.44
CA ARG A 95 -12.19 2.92 12.88
C ARG A 95 -13.32 1.99 13.30
N ARG A 96 -14.12 1.50 12.35
CA ARG A 96 -15.23 0.56 12.62
C ARG A 96 -14.71 -0.81 13.04
N TYR A 97 -13.45 -1.09 12.77
CA TYR A 97 -12.87 -2.41 12.96
C TYR A 97 -11.55 -2.41 13.74
N HIS A 98 -10.88 -1.25 13.81
CA HIS A 98 -9.63 -1.11 14.54
C HIS A 98 -9.69 0.13 15.40
N GLN A 99 -9.20 0.01 16.63
CA GLN A 99 -8.96 1.17 17.47
C GLN A 99 -7.61 1.80 17.08
N PRO A 100 -7.59 2.99 16.47
CA PRO A 100 -6.33 3.69 16.19
C PRO A 100 -5.64 4.08 17.49
N TYR A 101 -4.31 4.01 17.52
CA TYR A 101 -3.51 4.55 18.61
C TYR A 101 -2.31 5.35 18.08
N GLY A 102 -1.79 6.25 18.92
CA GLY A 102 -0.81 7.26 18.49
C GLY A 102 -1.45 8.45 17.76
N THR A 103 -0.64 9.38 17.28
CA THR A 103 -1.11 10.45 16.38
C THR A 103 -1.20 9.94 14.96
N TRP A 104 -2.01 10.59 14.13
CA TRP A 104 -2.33 10.17 12.77
C TRP A 104 -1.10 10.03 11.83
N ASP A 105 0.00 10.70 12.18
CA ASP A 105 1.27 10.71 11.45
C ASP A 105 2.47 10.14 12.24
N SER A 106 2.20 9.48 13.37
CA SER A 106 3.22 8.92 14.26
C SER A 106 3.87 7.62 13.75
N GLU A 107 5.04 7.27 14.31
CA GLU A 107 5.69 5.97 14.07
C GLU A 107 4.81 4.82 14.59
N GLU A 108 4.12 5.03 15.71
CA GLU A 108 3.17 4.09 16.31
C GLU A 108 2.02 3.77 15.34
N HIS A 109 1.45 4.79 14.69
CA HIS A 109 0.42 4.62 13.67
C HIS A 109 0.94 3.84 12.46
N ILE A 110 2.13 4.21 11.96
CA ILE A 110 2.77 3.50 10.83
C ILE A 110 3.03 2.03 11.21
N ASN A 111 3.47 1.76 12.43
CA ASN A 111 3.71 0.42 12.95
C ASN A 111 2.42 -0.40 13.07
N GLN A 112 1.35 0.18 13.61
CA GLN A 112 0.04 -0.47 13.72
C GLN A 112 -0.46 -0.93 12.35
N CYS A 113 -0.49 0.00 11.39
CA CYS A 113 -0.99 -0.26 10.04
C CYS A 113 -0.10 -1.27 9.30
N SER A 114 1.22 -1.16 9.44
CA SER A 114 2.17 -2.08 8.79
C SER A 114 2.09 -3.49 9.38
N THR A 115 1.79 -3.61 10.69
CA THR A 115 1.54 -4.90 11.32
C THR A 115 0.27 -5.55 10.75
N MET A 116 -0.79 -4.77 10.53
CA MET A 116 -2.00 -5.27 9.87
C MET A 116 -1.75 -5.72 8.44
N LEU A 117 -0.91 -5.00 7.68
CA LEU A 117 -0.50 -5.41 6.34
C LEU A 117 0.25 -6.76 6.38
N VAL A 118 1.20 -6.92 7.30
CA VAL A 118 1.92 -8.17 7.52
C VAL A 118 0.97 -9.33 7.83
N LEU A 119 -0.01 -9.11 8.72
CA LEU A 119 -1.03 -10.11 9.03
C LEU A 119 -1.81 -10.52 7.77
N GLY A 120 -2.23 -9.55 6.96
CA GLY A 120 -2.91 -9.82 5.68
C GLY A 120 -2.04 -10.64 4.72
N ILE A 121 -0.77 -10.29 4.54
CA ILE A 121 0.14 -11.05 3.66
C ILE A 121 0.39 -12.47 4.19
N ASN A 122 0.60 -12.63 5.49
CA ASN A 122 0.79 -13.94 6.10
C ASN A 122 -0.47 -14.80 5.99
N GLU A 123 -1.66 -14.21 6.09
CA GLU A 123 -2.91 -14.92 5.88
C GLU A 123 -3.05 -15.42 4.44
N MET A 124 -2.66 -14.63 3.44
CA MET A 124 -2.63 -15.11 2.05
C MET A 124 -1.66 -16.25 1.84
N ARG A 125 -0.47 -16.16 2.44
CA ARG A 125 0.52 -17.26 2.41
C ARG A 125 -0.04 -18.55 2.99
N ALA A 126 -0.77 -18.46 4.11
CA ALA A 126 -1.35 -19.61 4.78
C ALA A 126 -2.53 -20.21 4.00
N ARG A 127 -3.43 -19.37 3.47
CA ARG A 127 -4.61 -19.82 2.70
C ARG A 127 -4.27 -20.31 1.30
N HIS A 128 -3.22 -19.77 0.70
CA HIS A 128 -2.83 -20.04 -0.68
C HIS A 128 -1.33 -20.36 -0.80
N PRO A 129 -0.87 -21.49 -0.22
CA PRO A 129 0.55 -21.85 -0.22
C PRO A 129 1.11 -22.19 -1.61
N THR A 130 0.23 -22.52 -2.57
CA THR A 130 0.60 -22.81 -3.96
C THR A 130 0.70 -21.56 -4.84
N TRP A 131 0.24 -20.41 -4.36
CA TRP A 131 0.37 -19.14 -5.08
C TRP A 131 1.83 -18.68 -5.11
N THR A 132 2.18 -17.92 -6.14
CA THR A 132 3.47 -17.23 -6.17
C THR A 132 3.52 -16.18 -5.07
N TRP A 133 4.73 -15.81 -4.65
CA TRP A 133 4.90 -14.76 -3.65
C TRP A 133 4.28 -13.42 -4.10
N ASP A 134 4.27 -13.13 -5.41
CA ASP A 134 3.62 -11.95 -6.01
C ASP A 134 2.10 -11.98 -5.78
N GLN A 135 1.45 -13.10 -6.10
CA GLN A 135 0.02 -13.30 -5.85
C GLN A 135 -0.32 -13.18 -4.37
N GLN A 136 0.51 -13.74 -3.48
CA GLN A 136 0.32 -13.62 -2.03
C GLN A 136 0.47 -12.17 -1.55
N LEU A 137 1.45 -11.43 -2.06
CA LEU A 137 1.64 -10.03 -1.73
C LEU A 137 0.46 -9.17 -2.22
N ARG A 138 0.02 -9.37 -3.47
CA ARG A 138 -1.14 -8.69 -4.04
C ARG A 138 -2.41 -8.95 -3.25
N GLY A 139 -2.67 -10.21 -2.90
CA GLY A 139 -3.76 -10.59 -2.02
C GLY A 139 -3.65 -9.93 -0.64
N GLY A 140 -2.44 -9.82 -0.08
CA GLY A 140 -2.23 -9.20 1.23
C GLY A 140 -2.50 -7.70 1.23
N ILE A 141 -2.08 -6.99 0.17
CA ILE A 141 -2.41 -5.56 -0.05
C ILE A 141 -3.92 -5.39 -0.23
N CYS A 142 -4.57 -6.29 -0.96
CA CYS A 142 -6.02 -6.29 -1.12
C CYS A 142 -6.76 -6.51 0.20
N MET A 143 -6.29 -7.46 0.99
CA MET A 143 -6.84 -7.79 2.30
C MET A 143 -6.66 -6.63 3.27
N TYR A 144 -5.53 -5.93 3.23
CA TYR A 144 -5.32 -4.69 3.99
C TYR A 144 -6.37 -3.63 3.67
N ARG A 145 -6.63 -3.40 2.37
CA ARG A 145 -7.52 -2.32 1.90
C ARG A 145 -9.01 -2.66 2.05
N ALA A 146 -9.41 -3.80 1.53
CA ALA A 146 -10.80 -4.17 1.31
C ALA A 146 -11.24 -5.37 2.15
N ARG A 147 -10.31 -6.01 2.87
CA ARG A 147 -10.55 -7.29 3.60
C ARG A 147 -11.00 -8.43 2.68
N ILE A 148 -10.68 -8.30 1.40
CA ILE A 148 -10.87 -9.33 0.39
C ILE A 148 -9.56 -10.08 0.28
N GLY A 149 -9.58 -11.38 0.59
CA GLY A 149 -8.37 -12.20 0.67
C GLY A 149 -8.52 -13.60 0.07
N ASN A 150 -9.62 -13.88 -0.64
CA ASN A 150 -9.84 -15.20 -1.26
C ASN A 150 -9.89 -15.15 -2.79
N ILE A 151 -9.50 -14.01 -3.39
CA ILE A 151 -9.54 -13.83 -4.84
C ILE A 151 -8.10 -13.62 -5.33
N PRO A 152 -7.64 -14.35 -6.36
CA PRO A 152 -6.36 -14.07 -6.99
C PRO A 152 -6.42 -12.69 -7.65
N VAL A 153 -5.72 -11.73 -7.06
CA VAL A 153 -5.59 -10.38 -7.63
C VAL A 153 -4.54 -10.45 -8.75
N TYR A 154 -4.99 -10.68 -9.99
CA TYR A 154 -4.11 -10.76 -11.17
C TYR A 154 -4.80 -10.17 -12.40
N ASP A 155 -6.00 -10.65 -12.73
CA ASP A 155 -6.81 -10.15 -13.84
C ASP A 155 -7.79 -9.03 -13.39
N GLU A 156 -8.17 -9.08 -12.11
CA GLU A 156 -9.02 -8.11 -11.43
C GLU A 156 -8.38 -7.67 -10.11
N ASP A 157 -8.62 -6.42 -9.72
CA ASP A 157 -8.18 -5.75 -8.49
C ASP A 157 -9.42 -5.19 -7.76
N PRO A 158 -10.28 -6.07 -7.21
CA PRO A 158 -11.55 -5.68 -6.59
C PRO A 158 -11.36 -4.92 -5.26
N CYS A 159 -10.12 -4.59 -4.92
CA CYS A 159 -9.71 -3.95 -3.68
C CYS A 159 -10.05 -2.45 -3.67
N GLY A 160 -10.29 -1.87 -4.85
CA GLY A 160 -10.72 -0.49 -5.04
C GLY A 160 -11.88 -0.38 -6.03
N ARG A 161 -12.57 0.76 -6.04
CA ARG A 161 -13.67 1.01 -6.99
C ARG A 161 -13.20 1.13 -8.44
N ASP A 162 -11.93 1.44 -8.63
CA ASP A 162 -11.28 1.69 -9.92
C ASP A 162 -10.59 0.45 -10.50
N ASN A 163 -10.68 -0.70 -9.82
CA ASN A 163 -10.00 -1.93 -10.22
C ASN A 163 -8.48 -1.75 -10.42
N TYR A 164 -7.86 -0.86 -9.63
CA TYR A 164 -6.46 -0.44 -9.84
C TYR A 164 -5.67 -0.18 -8.53
N TYR A 165 -6.25 -0.47 -7.37
CA TYR A 165 -5.63 -0.16 -6.07
C TYR A 165 -4.27 -0.84 -5.85
N VAL A 166 -4.23 -2.17 -5.91
CA VAL A 166 -3.01 -2.98 -5.69
C VAL A 166 -1.97 -2.66 -6.75
N ASN A 167 -2.41 -2.56 -8.01
CA ASN A 167 -1.54 -2.19 -9.13
C ASN A 167 -0.92 -0.79 -8.94
N SER A 168 -1.69 0.18 -8.44
CA SER A 168 -1.20 1.51 -8.10
C SER A 168 -0.20 1.48 -6.94
N VAL A 169 -0.47 0.71 -5.87
CA VAL A 169 0.47 0.54 -4.75
C VAL A 169 1.79 -0.05 -5.23
N ILE A 170 1.77 -1.10 -6.05
CA ILE A 170 2.99 -1.73 -6.58
C ILE A 170 3.79 -0.74 -7.44
N GLY A 171 3.12 -0.03 -8.36
CA GLY A 171 3.78 0.96 -9.20
C GLY A 171 4.42 2.10 -8.40
N ARG A 172 3.74 2.58 -7.35
CA ARG A 172 4.28 3.57 -6.42
C ARG A 172 5.46 3.03 -5.64
N ALA A 173 5.39 1.78 -5.17
CA ALA A 173 6.47 1.15 -4.41
C ALA A 173 7.74 1.00 -5.26
N GLN A 174 7.61 0.51 -6.50
CA GLN A 174 8.72 0.44 -7.44
C GLN A 174 9.33 1.83 -7.71
N TYR A 175 8.48 2.85 -7.84
CA TYR A 175 8.95 4.23 -7.99
C TYR A 175 9.71 4.70 -6.74
N PHE A 176 9.15 4.56 -5.54
CA PHE A 176 9.78 5.03 -4.30
C PHE A 176 11.06 4.27 -3.96
N LYS A 177 11.13 2.98 -4.30
CA LYS A 177 12.33 2.17 -4.15
C LYS A 177 13.54 2.75 -4.89
N ARG A 178 13.31 3.24 -6.11
CA ARG A 178 14.35 3.94 -6.90
C ARG A 178 14.73 5.31 -6.35
N HIS A 179 13.96 5.85 -5.41
CA HIS A 179 14.17 7.16 -4.79
C HIS A 179 14.57 7.05 -3.31
N GLY A 180 15.10 5.88 -2.89
CA GLY A 180 15.74 5.73 -1.58
C GLY A 180 14.80 5.38 -0.43
N PHE A 181 13.58 4.94 -0.73
CA PHE A 181 12.75 4.20 0.22
C PHE A 181 13.07 2.71 0.14
#